data_AF-A0A1F5A418-F1
#
_entry.id   AF-A0A1F5A418-F1
#
_cell.length_a   1.000
_cell.length_b   1.000
_cell.length_c   1.000
_cell.angle_alpha   90.00
_cell.angle_beta   90.00
_cell.angle_gamma   90.00
#
_symmetry.space_group_name_H-M   'P 1'
#
loop_
_entity.id
_entity.type
_entity.pdbx_description
1 polymer ?
#
loop_
_entity_poly.entity_id
_entity_poly.type
_entity_poly.pdbx_seq_one_letter_code
_entity_poly.pdbx_strand_id
1 'polypeptide(L)'
;MSEQPDTGATIIEKFEKYAQSCFCAIAIFTPDDEVMSDNIKYLQARPNVIYEIGWFCGKIGRDKVILLLKEGTTIFSDFGGIIQKRFKENIAEKVSEIRKDLEQMKL
;
A
#
# COMPACT_ATOMS: atom_id res chain seq x y z
N MET A 1 8.43 3.13 -12.04
CA MET A 1 7.50 3.36 -13.17
C MET A 1 7.92 4.61 -13.94
N SER A 2 9.19 4.67 -14.35
CA SER A 2 9.71 5.80 -15.14
C SER A 2 9.70 5.43 -16.63
N GLU A 3 9.04 6.28 -17.41
CA GLU A 3 9.21 6.50 -18.85
C GLU A 3 9.12 5.27 -19.76
N GLN A 4 7.89 4.79 -20.00
CA GLN A 4 7.57 4.04 -21.22
C GLN A 4 6.63 4.84 -22.12
N PRO A 5 6.89 4.88 -23.44
CA PRO A 5 6.20 5.76 -24.38
C PRO A 5 4.69 5.56 -24.35
N ASP A 6 3.97 6.67 -24.20
CA ASP A 6 2.52 6.73 -24.04
C ASP A 6 1.81 6.32 -25.33
N THR A 7 1.26 5.12 -25.33
CA THR A 7 0.26 4.66 -26.30
C THR A 7 -1.14 5.22 -25.97
N GLY A 8 -1.22 6.52 -25.65
CA GLY A 8 -2.46 7.23 -25.35
C GLY A 8 -3.17 6.87 -24.03
N ALA A 9 -2.63 5.91 -23.26
CA ALA A 9 -3.19 5.52 -21.97
C ALA A 9 -2.68 6.43 -20.84
N THR A 10 -3.61 6.92 -20.02
CA THR A 10 -3.33 7.66 -18.79
C THR A 10 -2.56 6.81 -17.77
N ILE A 11 -1.87 7.45 -16.83
CA ILE A 11 -1.12 6.77 -15.75
C ILE A 11 -2.01 5.78 -14.98
N ILE A 12 -3.28 6.15 -14.78
CA ILE A 12 -4.24 5.30 -14.07
C ILE A 12 -4.61 4.04 -14.87
N GLU A 13 -4.83 4.15 -16.19
CA GLU A 13 -5.15 2.98 -17.04
C GLU A 13 -3.98 1.99 -17.09
N LYS A 14 -2.74 2.49 -17.10
CA LYS A 14 -1.53 1.65 -16.98
C LYS A 14 -1.52 0.93 -15.64
N PHE A 15 -1.75 1.64 -14.54
CA PHE A 15 -1.85 1.04 -13.21
C PHE A 15 -2.88 -0.08 -13.17
N GLU A 16 -4.12 0.20 -13.60
CA GLU A 16 -5.21 -0.79 -13.58
C GLU A 16 -4.89 -2.02 -14.42
N LYS A 17 -4.31 -1.83 -15.62
CA LYS A 17 -3.91 -2.93 -16.50
C LYS A 17 -2.92 -3.87 -15.82
N TYR A 18 -1.90 -3.35 -15.13
CA TYR A 18 -0.93 -4.19 -14.42
C TYR A 18 -1.55 -4.81 -13.18
N ALA A 19 -2.31 -4.03 -12.42
CA ALA A 19 -2.95 -4.42 -11.17
C ALA A 19 -3.98 -5.56 -11.33
N GLN A 20 -4.63 -5.67 -12.50
CA GLN A 20 -5.60 -6.73 -12.80
C GLN A 20 -5.04 -8.16 -12.69
N SER A 21 -3.73 -8.35 -12.91
CA SER A 21 -3.08 -9.66 -12.87
C SER A 21 -2.49 -10.01 -11.49
N CYS A 22 -2.55 -9.07 -10.54
CA CYS A 22 -1.94 -9.25 -9.23
C CYS A 22 -2.78 -10.18 -8.35
N PHE A 23 -2.10 -11.14 -7.72
CA PHE A 23 -2.70 -12.01 -6.70
C PHE A 23 -2.79 -11.33 -5.34
N CYS A 24 -1.76 -10.55 -4.99
CA CYS A 24 -1.61 -9.87 -3.72
C CYS A 24 -0.98 -8.49 -3.98
N ALA A 25 -1.29 -7.51 -3.14
CA ALA A 25 -0.68 -6.20 -3.15
C ALA A 25 0.00 -5.92 -1.80
N ILE A 26 1.24 -5.42 -1.87
CA ILE A 26 2.00 -5.00 -0.69
C ILE A 26 2.31 -3.51 -0.86
N ALA A 27 1.81 -2.67 0.03
CA ALA A 27 2.09 -1.25 0.03
C ALA A 27 3.00 -0.85 1.19
N ILE A 28 3.94 0.04 0.92
CA ILE A 28 4.86 0.58 1.93
C ILE A 28 4.35 1.97 2.31
N PHE A 29 3.96 2.09 3.57
CA PHE A 29 3.47 3.33 4.17
C PHE A 29 4.60 3.94 4.99
N THR A 30 5.27 4.93 4.41
CA THR A 30 6.29 5.77 5.04
C THR A 30 5.73 7.17 5.32
N PRO A 31 6.29 7.91 6.29
CA PRO A 31 5.80 9.23 6.66
C PRO A 31 6.29 10.31 5.67
N ASP A 32 5.91 10.16 4.39
CA ASP A 32 6.46 10.93 3.27
C ASP A 32 5.76 12.27 3.03
N ASP A 33 4.49 12.39 3.46
CA ASP A 33 3.72 13.60 3.31
C ASP A 33 3.20 14.10 4.66
N GLU A 34 3.42 15.39 4.90
CA GLU A 34 2.90 16.11 6.05
C GLU A 34 1.54 16.70 5.73
N VAL A 35 0.57 16.46 6.61
CA VAL A 35 -0.79 16.98 6.49
C VAL A 35 -1.15 17.75 7.75
N MET A 36 -1.89 18.83 7.55
CA MET A 36 -2.51 19.62 8.61
C MET A 36 -4.03 19.49 8.48
N SER A 37 -4.68 18.95 9.51
CA SER A 37 -6.14 18.85 9.61
C SER A 37 -6.57 19.24 11.01
N ASP A 38 -7.57 20.11 11.15
CA ASP A 38 -8.12 20.56 12.45
C ASP A 38 -7.04 21.00 13.47
N ASN A 39 -6.03 21.75 13.00
CA ASN A 39 -4.85 22.17 13.76
C ASN A 39 -3.96 21.02 14.28
N ILE A 40 -4.18 19.78 13.82
CA ILE A 40 -3.34 18.63 14.11
C ILE A 40 -2.44 18.38 12.89
N LYS A 41 -1.14 18.34 13.13
CA LYS A 41 -0.12 17.99 12.12
C LYS A 41 0.25 16.53 12.27
N TYR A 42 0.21 15.80 11.17
CA TYR A 42 0.56 14.38 11.13
C TYR A 42 1.29 14.02 9.83
N LEU A 43 2.04 12.92 9.87
CA LEU A 43 2.73 12.38 8.69
C LEU A 43 1.97 11.16 8.18
N GLN A 44 1.79 11.05 6.88
CA GLN A 44 1.11 9.94 6.21
C GLN A 44 1.92 9.44 5.01
N ALA A 45 1.48 8.29 4.48
CA ALA A 45 1.94 7.81 3.19
C ALA A 45 1.53 8.77 2.06
N ARG A 46 2.25 8.71 0.93
CA ARG A 46 1.90 9.48 -0.26
C ARG A 46 0.44 9.22 -0.69
N PRO A 47 -0.34 10.25 -1.06
CA PRO A 47 -1.73 10.11 -1.47
C PRO A 47 -1.97 9.11 -2.60
N ASN A 48 -1.06 9.00 -3.57
CA ASN A 48 -1.18 8.02 -4.65
C ASN A 48 -1.05 6.58 -4.14
N VAL A 49 -0.17 6.30 -3.16
CA VAL A 49 -0.04 4.98 -2.55
C VAL A 49 -1.30 4.61 -1.77
N ILE A 50 -1.89 5.58 -1.06
CA ILE A 50 -3.18 5.42 -0.36
C ILE A 50 -4.31 5.10 -1.36
N TYR A 51 -4.34 5.80 -2.50
CA TYR A 51 -5.32 5.56 -3.55
C TYR A 51 -5.17 4.15 -4.17
N GLU A 52 -3.96 3.79 -4.59
CA GLU A 52 -3.67 2.51 -5.24
C GLU A 52 -4.03 1.33 -4.33
N ILE A 53 -3.73 1.43 -3.03
CA ILE A 53 -4.06 0.35 -2.10
C ILE A 53 -5.56 0.26 -1.80
N GLY A 54 -6.27 1.39 -1.78
CA GLY A 54 -7.73 1.42 -1.74
C GLY A 54 -8.35 0.73 -2.96
N TRP A 55 -7.80 0.97 -4.14
CA TRP A 55 -8.20 0.28 -5.37
C TRP A 55 -7.97 -1.23 -5.28
N PHE A 56 -6.80 -1.67 -4.81
CA PHE A 56 -6.51 -3.11 -4.61
C PHE A 56 -7.48 -3.76 -3.62
N CYS A 57 -7.82 -3.08 -2.52
CA CYS A 57 -8.83 -3.59 -1.59
C CYS A 57 -10.17 -3.87 -2.26
N GLY A 58 -10.61 -2.97 -3.16
CA GLY A 58 -11.84 -3.16 -3.93
C GLY A 58 -11.72 -4.26 -5.00
N LYS A 59 -10.55 -4.42 -5.61
CA LYS A 59 -10.34 -5.36 -6.72
C LYS A 59 -10.08 -6.80 -6.27
N ILE A 60 -9.17 -7.02 -5.33
CA ILE A 60 -8.69 -8.34 -4.92
C ILE A 60 -9.11 -8.74 -3.50
N GLY A 61 -9.77 -7.83 -2.77
CA GLY A 61 -10.16 -8.03 -1.38
C GLY A 61 -9.09 -7.58 -0.39
N ARG A 62 -9.52 -7.17 0.81
CA ARG A 62 -8.63 -6.68 1.89
C ARG A 62 -7.71 -7.77 2.44
N ASP A 63 -8.14 -9.03 2.39
CA ASP A 63 -7.42 -10.22 2.81
C ASP A 63 -6.18 -10.52 1.95
N LYS A 64 -6.12 -9.96 0.74
CA LYS A 64 -4.98 -10.10 -0.19
C LYS A 64 -4.11 -8.84 -0.26
N VAL A 65 -4.25 -7.96 0.73
CA VAL A 65 -3.51 -6.72 0.83
C VAL A 65 -2.69 -6.71 2.12
N ILE A 66 -1.41 -6.34 2.01
CA ILE A 66 -0.51 -6.17 3.15
C ILE A 66 0.00 -4.74 3.18
N LEU A 67 -0.13 -4.09 4.34
CA LEU A 67 0.43 -2.78 4.61
C LEU A 67 1.69 -2.92 5.45
N LEU A 68 2.82 -2.44 4.92
CA LEU A 68 4.07 -2.29 5.66
C LEU A 68 4.13 -0.86 6.18
N LEU A 69 3.88 -0.66 7.47
CA LEU A 69 3.83 0.67 8.09
C LEU A 69 5.15 1.00 8.77
N LYS A 70 5.83 2.05 8.34
CA LYS A 70 6.92 2.64 9.11
C LYS A 70 6.37 3.29 10.36
N GLU A 71 7.03 3.09 11.50
CA GLU A 71 6.69 3.80 12.74
C GLU A 71 6.68 5.32 12.53
N GLY A 72 5.74 6.01 13.17
CA GLY A 72 5.48 7.44 12.95
C GLY A 72 4.57 7.78 11.76
N THR A 73 4.17 6.80 10.95
CA THR A 73 3.18 7.00 9.87
C THR A 73 1.76 6.86 10.41
N THR A 74 0.94 7.87 10.16
CA THR A 74 -0.49 7.89 10.47
C THR A 74 -1.27 7.09 9.43
N ILE A 75 -2.28 6.35 9.89
CA ILE A 75 -3.14 5.54 9.03
C ILE A 75 -4.62 5.83 9.32
N PHE A 76 -5.44 5.85 8.28
CA PHE A 76 -6.89 6.04 8.38
C PHE A 76 -7.58 4.79 8.91
N SER A 77 -8.69 4.98 9.64
CA SER A 77 -9.50 3.90 10.20
C SER A 77 -10.04 2.93 9.14
N ASP A 78 -10.25 3.39 7.90
CA ASP A 78 -10.74 2.58 6.78
C ASP A 78 -9.80 1.42 6.42
N PHE A 79 -8.51 1.54 6.75
CA PHE A 79 -7.50 0.50 6.55
C PHE A 79 -7.34 -0.45 7.75
N GLY A 80 -8.19 -0.32 8.78
CA GLY A 80 -8.14 -1.15 9.99
C GLY A 80 -8.39 -2.64 9.76
N GLY A 81 -9.08 -3.00 8.67
CA GLY A 81 -9.37 -4.40 8.29
C GLY A 81 -8.31 -5.07 7.41
N ILE A 82 -7.15 -4.45 7.21
CA ILE A 82 -6.08 -4.96 6.36
C ILE A 82 -4.94 -5.50 7.21
N ILE A 83 -4.20 -6.48 6.70
CA ILE A 83 -3.01 -7.01 7.35
C ILE A 83 -1.96 -5.90 7.45
N GLN A 84 -1.60 -5.52 8.68
CA GLN A 84 -0.62 -4.48 8.94
C GLN A 84 0.63 -5.08 9.59
N LYS A 85 1.80 -4.73 9.05
CA LYS A 85 3.11 -5.09 9.60
C LYS A 85 3.90 -3.81 9.84
N ARG A 86 4.19 -3.52 11.12
CA ARG A 86 4.97 -2.33 11.50
C ARG A 86 6.47 -2.62 11.47
N PHE A 87 7.24 -1.73 10.87
CA PHE A 87 8.70 -1.77 10.85
C PHE A 87 9.29 -0.43 11.33
N LYS A 88 10.50 -0.48 11.87
CA LYS A 88 11.18 0.70 12.41
C LYS A 88 12.08 1.36 11.39
N GLU A 89 13.14 0.64 11.04
CA GLU A 89 14.20 1.17 10.19
C GLU A 89 14.20 0.48 8.83
N ASN A 90 14.02 -0.84 8.82
CA ASN A 90 14.16 -1.64 7.61
C ASN A 90 13.01 -2.65 7.44
N ILE A 91 12.47 -2.73 6.24
CA ILE A 91 11.44 -3.71 5.86
C ILE A 91 11.91 -5.16 6.05
N ALA A 92 13.23 -5.41 6.01
CA ALA A 92 13.85 -6.70 6.31
C ALA A 92 13.38 -7.29 7.65
N GLU A 93 13.05 -6.44 8.63
CA GLU A 93 12.47 -6.83 9.92
C GLU A 93 11.18 -7.65 9.78
N LYS A 94 10.44 -7.48 8.67
CA LYS A 94 9.12 -8.07 8.43
C LYS A 94 9.14 -9.21 7.40
N VAL A 95 10.27 -9.50 6.75
CA VAL A 95 10.35 -10.46 5.62
C VAL A 95 9.86 -11.86 6.00
N SER A 96 10.23 -12.35 7.20
CA SER A 96 9.80 -13.68 7.67
C SER A 96 8.28 -13.76 7.85
N GLU A 97 7.66 -12.70 8.37
CA GLU A 97 6.20 -12.63 8.53
C GLU A 97 5.50 -12.52 7.19
N ILE A 98 5.97 -11.64 6.30
CA ILE A 98 5.41 -11.46 4.94
C ILE A 98 5.43 -12.78 4.18
N ARG A 99 6.52 -13.55 4.29
CA ARG A 99 6.61 -14.87 3.65
C ARG A 99 5.50 -15.82 4.13
N LYS A 100 5.28 -15.90 5.45
CA LYS A 100 4.22 -16.75 6.03
C LYS A 100 2.84 -16.31 5.59
N ASP A 101 2.57 -15.00 5.57
CA ASP A 101 1.29 -14.46 5.13
C ASP A 101 1.03 -14.83 3.66
N LEU A 102 2.05 -14.68 2.79
CA LEU A 102 1.95 -15.05 1.37
C LEU A 102 1.77 -16.56 1.13
N GLU A 103 2.32 -17.41 2.00
CA GLU A 103 2.10 -18.86 1.94
C GLU A 103 0.67 -19.24 2.32
N GLN A 104 0.08 -18.56 3.31
CA GLN A 104 -1.29 -18.80 3.75
C GLN A 104 -2.34 -18.28 2.77
N MET A 105 -2.05 -17.17 2.07
CA MET A 105 -2.96 -16.63 1.06
C MET A 105 -3.17 -17.58 -0.13
N LYS A 106 -2.20 -18.47 -0.41
CA LYS A 106 -2.21 -19.39 -1.57
C LYS A 106 -3.13 -20.61 -1.40
N LEU A 107 -3.78 -20.76 -0.26
CA LEU A 107 -4.76 -21.83 0.04
C LEU A 107 -6.19 -21.33 -0.20
#